data_AF-A0AAV4YZA7-F1
#
_entry.id   AF-A0AAV4YZA7-F1
#
_cell.length_a   1.000
_cell.length_b   1.000
_cell.length_c   1.000
_cell.angle_alpha   90.00
_cell.angle_beta   90.00
_cell.angle_gamma   90.00
#
_symmetry.space_group_name_H-M   'P 1'
#
loop_
_entity.id
_entity.type
_entity.pdbx_description
1 polymer ?
#
loop_
_entity_poly.entity_id
_entity_poly.type
_entity_poly.pdbx_seq_one_letter_code
_entity_poly.pdbx_strand_id
1 'polypeptide(L)' 'MQVLDQIKKQSQEYKQLERYQDIMKSQQLWKNFVDQECRNAGAYIGSPMYEFCPMQKYSERLEQLEEYLN' A
#
# COMPACT_ATOMS: atom_id res chain seq x y z
N MET A 1 11.27 -6.18 -10.80
CA MET A 1 9.95 -5.72 -11.29
C MET A 1 9.08 -5.48 -10.06
N GLN A 2 8.50 -4.30 -9.87
CA GLN A 2 7.76 -3.97 -8.65
C GLN A 2 6.41 -4.72 -8.61
N VAL A 3 5.83 -4.98 -7.43
CA VAL A 3 4.57 -5.74 -7.29
C VAL A 3 3.42 -5.12 -8.10
N LEU A 4 3.33 -3.78 -8.14
CA LEU A 4 2.31 -3.06 -8.89
C LEU A 4 2.46 -3.23 -10.41
N ASP A 5 3.69 -3.38 -10.91
CA ASP A 5 3.94 -3.67 -12.33
C ASP A 5 3.43 -5.08 -12.70
N GLN A 6 3.61 -6.05 -11.79
CA GLN A 6 3.14 -7.42 -11.97
C GLN A 6 1.60 -7.46 -11.96
N ILE A 7 0.97 -6.74 -11.03
CA ILE A 7 -0.50 -6.60 -10.97
C ILE A 7 -1.04 -5.99 -12.27
N LYS A 8 -0.37 -4.94 -12.79
CA LYS A 8 -0.74 -4.32 -14.06
C LYS A 8 -0.69 -5.31 -15.21
N LYS A 9 0.40 -6.07 -15.32
CA LYS A 9 0.59 -7.09 -16.36
C LYS A 9 -0.49 -8.18 -16.27
N GLN A 10 -0.71 -8.75 -15.10
CA GLN A 10 -1.73 -9.78 -14.87
C GLN A 10 -3.15 -9.27 -15.19
N SER A 11 -3.45 -8.01 -14.84
CA SER A 11 -4.75 -7.39 -15.18
C SER A 11 -4.97 -7.29 -16.70
N GLN A 12 -3.91 -7.04 -17.48
CA GLN A 12 -3.96 -7.05 -18.94
C GLN A 12 -4.16 -8.47 -19.49
N GLU A 13 -3.42 -9.44 -18.96
CA GLU A 13 -3.51 -10.86 -19.36
C GLU A 13 -4.91 -11.44 -19.10
N TYR A 14 -5.53 -11.09 -17.97
CA TYR A 14 -6.86 -11.58 -17.59
C TYR A 14 -8.00 -10.75 -18.19
N LYS A 15 -7.69 -9.72 -18.99
CA LYS A 15 -8.66 -8.77 -19.58
C LYS A 15 -9.54 -8.06 -18.53
N GLN A 16 -8.99 -7.83 -17.34
CA GLN A 16 -9.64 -7.12 -16.23
C GLN A 16 -9.05 -5.72 -16.08
N LEU A 17 -9.37 -4.83 -17.01
CA LEU A 17 -8.72 -3.51 -17.10
C LEU A 17 -8.99 -2.60 -15.88
N GLU A 18 -10.16 -2.75 -15.25
CA GLU A 18 -10.55 -1.99 -14.06
C GLU A 18 -9.77 -2.42 -12.81
N ARG A 19 -9.35 -3.69 -12.72
CA ARG A 19 -8.66 -4.25 -11.55
C ARG A 19 -7.43 -3.45 -11.15
N TYR A 20 -6.58 -3.11 -12.12
CA TYR A 20 -5.38 -2.31 -11.84
C TYR A 20 -5.75 -0.89 -11.38
N GLN A 21 -6.79 -0.28 -11.96
CA GLN A 21 -7.24 1.06 -11.59
C GLN A 21 -7.80 1.08 -10.16
N ASP A 22 -8.59 0.07 -9.79
CA ASP A 22 -9.16 -0.06 -8.44
C ASP A 22 -8.08 -0.28 -7.38
N ILE A 23 -7.10 -1.15 -7.67
CA ILE A 23 -5.95 -1.40 -6.77
C ILE A 23 -5.12 -0.12 -6.61
N MET A 24 -4.86 0.61 -7.70
CA MET A 24 -4.11 1.87 -7.63
C MET A 24 -4.85 2.95 -6.85
N LYS A 25 -6.19 3.04 -7.01
CA LYS A 25 -7.03 3.96 -6.22
C LYS A 25 -6.97 3.62 -4.73
N SER A 26 -7.09 2.33 -4.39
CA SER A 26 -6.92 1.83 -3.03
C SER A 26 -5.53 2.16 -2.47
N GLN A 27 -4.46 1.95 -3.25
CA GLN A 27 -3.08 2.24 -2.85
C GLN A 27 -2.87 3.72 -2.51
N GLN A 28 -3.42 4.64 -3.32
CA GLN A 28 -3.29 6.07 -3.06
C GLN A 28 -4.02 6.50 -1.79
N LEU A 29 -5.24 6.00 -1.58
CA LEU A 29 -6.03 6.28 -0.37
C LEU A 29 -5.35 5.71 0.87
N TRP A 30 -4.87 4.48 0.79
CA TRP A 30 -4.15 3.82 1.86
C TRP A 30 -2.87 4.56 2.26
N LYS A 31 -2.08 5.03 1.29
CA LYS A 31 -0.87 5.81 1.57
C LYS A 31 -1.20 7.08 2.36
N ASN A 32 -2.21 7.83 1.92
CA ASN A 32 -2.63 9.05 2.61
C ASN A 32 -3.09 8.77 4.05
N PHE A 33 -3.82 7.66 4.24
CA PHE A 33 -4.24 7.20 5.56
C PHE A 33 -3.04 6.89 6.47
N VAL A 34 -2.10 6.04 6.01
CA VAL A 34 -0.92 5.66 6.80
C VAL A 34 -0.04 6.86 7.13
N ASP A 35 0.21 7.73 6.14
CA ASP A 35 1.02 8.93 6.37
C ASP A 35 0.36 9.87 7.40
N GLN A 36 -0.97 9.95 7.45
CA GLN A 36 -1.67 10.71 8.48
C GLN A 36 -1.61 10.04 9.85
N GLU A 37 -1.89 8.73 9.92
CA GLU A 37 -1.90 7.99 11.18
C GLU A 37 -0.52 7.93 11.83
N CYS A 38 0.53 7.73 11.05
CA CYS A 38 1.90 7.75 11.57
C CYS A 38 2.28 9.15 12.10
N ARG A 39 1.85 10.23 11.43
CA ARG A 39 2.04 11.61 11.94
C ARG A 39 1.26 11.85 13.23
N ASN A 40 -0.01 11.42 13.28
CA ASN A 40 -0.83 11.53 14.48
C ASN A 40 -0.20 10.79 15.67
N ALA A 41 0.27 9.57 15.44
CA ALA A 41 0.89 8.76 16.47
C ALA A 41 2.18 9.40 17.02
N GLY A 42 3.03 9.93 16.12
CA GLY A 42 4.21 10.71 16.52
C GLY A 42 3.86 11.96 17.33
N ALA A 43 2.82 12.69 16.94
CA ALA A 43 2.42 13.94 17.58
C ALA A 43 1.72 13.76 18.94
N TYR A 44 0.90 12.71 19.09
CA TYR A 44 -0.04 12.60 20.21
C TYR A 44 0.21 11.41 21.14
N ILE A 45 0.92 10.37 20.69
CA ILE A 45 1.27 9.23 21.56
C ILE A 45 2.69 9.38 22.11
N GLY A 46 3.61 9.97 21.33
CA GLY A 46 4.94 10.35 21.81
C GLY A 46 5.87 9.16 22.00
N SER A 47 6.56 8.78 20.92
CA SER A 47 7.73 7.88 20.97
C SER A 47 8.53 8.01 19.68
N PRO A 48 9.88 8.01 19.74
CA PRO A 48 10.74 7.93 18.55
C PRO A 48 10.43 6.72 17.66
N MET A 49 9.81 5.67 18.22
CA MET A 49 9.41 4.49 17.45
C MET A 49 8.41 4.80 16.33
N TYR A 50 7.61 5.86 16.44
CA TYR A 50 6.64 6.22 15.39
C TYR A 50 7.30 6.75 14.12
N GLU A 51 8.58 7.11 14.14
CA GLU A 51 9.35 7.40 12.92
C GLU A 51 9.51 6.14 12.04
N PHE A 52 9.41 4.94 12.61
CA PHE A 52 9.44 3.66 11.89
C PHE A 52 8.06 3.18 11.42
N CYS A 53 6.98 3.84 11.85
CA CYS A 53 5.60 3.48 11.50
C CYS A 53 5.37 3.33 9.99
N PRO A 54 5.86 4.25 9.12
CA PRO A 54 5.67 4.10 7.68
C PRO A 54 6.31 2.83 7.13
N MET A 55 7.54 2.48 7.57
CA MET A 55 8.21 1.28 7.08
C MET A 55 7.47 0.00 7.45
N GLN A 56 7.02 -0.13 8.71
CA GLN A 56 6.27 -1.30 9.15
C GLN A 56 4.98 -1.49 8.34
N LYS A 57 4.21 -0.40 8.15
CA LYS A 57 2.98 -0.43 7.36
C LYS A 57 3.22 -0.71 5.89
N TYR A 58 4.35 -0.25 5.35
CA TYR A 58 4.69 -0.50 3.94
C TYR A 58 5.04 -1.97 3.70
N SER A 59 5.69 -2.65 4.66
CA SER A 59 5.91 -4.10 4.60
C SER A 59 4.60 -4.89 4.63
N GLU A 60 3.70 -4.59 5.58
CA GLU A 60 2.36 -5.22 5.64
C GLU A 60 1.58 -5.02 4.33
N ARG A 61 1.69 -3.83 3.73
CA ARG A 61 1.03 -3.54 2.46
C ARG A 61 1.65 -4.28 1.28
N LEU A 62 2.95 -4.52 1.30
CA LEU A 62 3.60 -5.32 0.27
C LEU A 62 3.05 -6.74 0.26
N GLU A 63 2.93 -7.38 1.43
CA GLU A 63 2.33 -8.71 1.58
C GLU A 63 0.89 -8.72 1.04
N GLN A 64 0.08 -7.72 1.40
CA GLN A 64 -1.28 -7.60 0.87
C GLN A 64 -1.33 -7.41 -0.66
N LEU A 65 -0.41 -6.64 -1.24
CA LEU A 65 -0.34 -6.45 -2.69
C LEU A 65 0.10 -7.74 -3.41
N GLU A 66 0.95 -8.53 -2.78
CA GLU A 66 1.35 -9.85 -3.27
C GLU A 66 0.17 -10.83 -3.28
N GLU A 67 -0.78 -10.73 -2.34
CA GLU A 67 -2.01 -11.54 -2.36
C GLU A 67 -2.84 -11.34 -3.63
N TYR A 68 -2.82 -10.14 -4.23
CA TYR A 68 -3.52 -9.93 -5.49
C TYR A 68 -2.91 -10.73 -6.64
N LEU A 69 -1.65 -11.15 -6.55
CA LEU A 69 -0.98 -11.93 -7.61
C LEU A 69 -1.33 -13.42 -7.58
N ASN A 70 -1.91 -13.93 -6.50
CA ASN A 70 -2.37 -15.32 -6.36
C ASN A 70 -3.63 -15.59 -7.20
#